data_AF-A0A0U1CWK0-F1
#
_entry.id   AF-A0A0U1CWK0-F1
#
_cell.length_a   1.000
_cell.length_b   1.000
_cell.length_c   1.000
_cell.angle_alpha   90.00
_cell.angle_beta   90.00
_cell.angle_gamma   90.00
#
_symmetry.space_group_name_H-M   'P 1'
#
loop_
_entity.id
_entity.type
_entity.pdbx_description
1 polymer ?
#
loop_
_entity_poly.entity_id
_entity_poly.type
_entity_poly.pdbx_seq_one_letter_code
_entity_poly.pdbx_strand_id
1 'polypeptide(L)'
;MRSLRHIEVDRDSGAASFEAAVDYLKAGELVGVYPEATISRSFEIKDFKSGAARMAIEAGVPIVPHIVWGAQRIWTKGHPKKLYRPKVPISIAVGEPIQPTLPAGELTALLHSRMQHLLAEVQDAYGPYPPGEFWVPHRLGGSAPTLAEANRMDAEEAAAKAAKRAEAGPAGPSEPTGASG
;
A
#
# COMPACT_ATOMS: atom_id res chain seq x y z
N MET A 1 -18.05 3.75 -3.30
CA MET A 1 -16.81 3.17 -3.86
C MET A 1 -17.03 2.09 -4.93
N ARG A 2 -18.22 1.47 -5.07
CA ARG A 2 -18.50 0.45 -6.10
C ARG A 2 -18.46 0.93 -7.58
N SER A 3 -18.51 2.23 -7.87
CA SER A 3 -18.50 2.72 -9.26
C SER A 3 -17.13 2.72 -9.94
N LEU A 4 -16.05 2.48 -9.18
CA LEU A 4 -14.68 2.40 -9.71
C LEU A 4 -14.16 0.95 -9.82
N ARG A 5 -15.03 -0.05 -9.59
CA ARG A 5 -14.67 -1.48 -9.53
C ARG A 5 -13.45 -1.77 -8.63
N HIS A 6 -13.21 -0.93 -7.61
CA HIS A 6 -12.10 -1.13 -6.67
C HIS A 6 -12.37 -2.40 -5.85
N ILE A 7 -11.52 -3.40 -6.00
CA ILE A 7 -11.61 -4.66 -5.26
C ILE A 7 -10.85 -4.48 -3.96
N GLU A 8 -11.58 -4.44 -2.85
CA GLU A 8 -10.98 -4.46 -1.53
C GLU A 8 -10.47 -5.87 -1.24
N VAL A 9 -9.16 -6.03 -1.10
CA VAL A 9 -8.54 -7.26 -0.61
C VAL A 9 -8.75 -7.32 0.89
N ASP A 10 -9.58 -8.27 1.34
CA ASP A 10 -9.77 -8.51 2.76
C ASP A 10 -8.50 -9.14 3.35
N ARG A 11 -7.96 -8.48 4.37
CA ARG A 11 -6.73 -8.91 5.05
C ARG A 11 -6.97 -10.10 5.97
N ASP A 12 -8.23 -10.36 6.35
CA ASP A 12 -8.64 -11.50 7.18
C ASP A 12 -8.97 -12.74 6.31
N SER A 13 -9.20 -12.58 5.00
CA SER A 13 -9.40 -13.65 4.00
C SER A 13 -8.46 -13.51 2.79
N GLY A 14 -7.16 -13.65 3.05
CA GLY A 14 -6.12 -13.38 2.05
C GLY A 14 -6.11 -14.32 0.84
N ALA A 15 -6.57 -15.58 0.98
CA ALA A 15 -6.58 -16.55 -0.11
C ALA A 15 -7.69 -16.26 -1.14
N ALA A 16 -8.93 -16.06 -0.68
CA ALA A 16 -10.06 -15.76 -1.57
C ALA A 16 -9.85 -14.42 -2.31
N SER A 17 -9.23 -13.45 -1.65
CA SER A 17 -8.92 -12.16 -2.27
C SER A 17 -7.83 -12.27 -3.35
N PHE A 18 -6.88 -13.20 -3.18
CA PHE A 18 -5.83 -13.46 -4.17
C PHE A 18 -6.40 -14.12 -5.43
N GLU A 19 -7.21 -15.18 -5.26
CA GLU A 19 -7.83 -15.90 -6.38
C GLU A 19 -8.72 -14.96 -7.22
N ALA A 20 -9.56 -14.16 -6.56
CA ALA A 20 -10.39 -13.18 -7.24
C ALA A 20 -9.55 -12.18 -8.04
N ALA A 21 -8.46 -11.67 -7.45
CA ALA A 21 -7.57 -10.74 -8.14
C ALA A 21 -6.93 -11.36 -9.40
N VAL A 22 -6.51 -12.63 -9.35
CA VAL A 22 -6.00 -13.37 -10.51
C VAL A 22 -7.07 -13.49 -11.59
N ASP A 23 -8.32 -13.81 -11.24
CA ASP A 23 -9.42 -13.93 -12.20
C ASP A 23 -9.70 -12.60 -12.91
N TYR A 24 -9.68 -11.48 -12.17
CA TYR A 24 -9.85 -10.16 -12.76
C TYR A 24 -8.70 -9.80 -13.72
N LEU A 25 -7.46 -10.10 -13.34
CA LEU A 25 -6.31 -9.89 -14.24
C LEU A 25 -6.43 -10.71 -15.52
N LYS A 26 -6.85 -11.98 -15.43
CA LYS A 26 -7.11 -12.85 -16.59
C LYS A 26 -8.26 -12.33 -17.46
N ALA A 27 -9.25 -11.65 -16.86
CA ALA A 27 -10.34 -10.98 -17.58
C ALA A 27 -9.92 -9.65 -18.23
N GLY A 28 -8.68 -9.20 -18.06
CA GLY A 28 -8.16 -7.94 -18.63
C GLY A 28 -8.48 -6.70 -17.80
N GLU A 29 -8.91 -6.87 -16.54
CA GLU A 29 -9.17 -5.78 -15.61
C GLU A 29 -7.89 -5.33 -14.88
N LEU A 30 -7.90 -4.11 -14.33
CA LEU A 30 -6.78 -3.58 -13.57
C LEU A 30 -6.93 -3.89 -12.07
N VAL A 31 -5.89 -4.47 -11.47
CA VAL A 31 -5.82 -4.70 -10.02
C VAL A 31 -4.74 -3.81 -9.42
N GLY A 32 -5.16 -2.90 -8.53
CA GLY A 32 -4.26 -2.06 -7.74
C GLY A 32 -3.74 -2.81 -6.52
N VAL A 33 -2.42 -2.86 -6.36
CA VAL A 33 -1.77 -3.58 -5.24
C VAL A 33 -0.81 -2.64 -4.52
N TYR A 34 -0.89 -2.64 -3.18
CA TYR A 34 0.06 -1.93 -2.32
C TYR A 34 1.00 -2.97 -1.67
N PRO A 35 2.18 -3.24 -2.27
CA PRO A 35 3.04 -4.36 -1.86
C PRO A 35 3.65 -4.18 -0.46
N GLU A 36 3.69 -2.95 0.06
CA GLU A 36 4.17 -2.59 1.41
C GLU A 36 3.17 -2.92 2.53
N ALA A 37 1.98 -3.43 2.18
CA ALA A 37 0.86 -3.79 3.07
C ALA A 37 0.30 -2.65 3.97
N THR A 38 0.97 -1.52 4.12
CA THR A 38 0.50 -0.33 4.83
C THR A 38 1.15 0.91 4.25
N ILE A 39 0.50 2.07 4.44
CA ILE A 39 1.09 3.37 4.13
C ILE A 39 2.32 3.54 5.02
N SER A 40 3.48 3.79 4.40
CA SER A 40 4.73 4.07 5.09
C SER A 40 4.69 5.40 5.82
N ARG A 41 5.07 5.38 7.11
CA ARG A 41 5.17 6.60 7.96
C ARG A 41 6.42 7.42 7.68
N SER A 42 7.47 6.79 7.17
CA SER A 42 8.72 7.46 6.79
C SER A 42 8.64 8.10 5.40
N PHE A 43 7.60 7.76 4.63
CA PHE A 43 7.48 8.08 3.20
C PHE A 43 8.63 7.52 2.34
N GLU A 44 9.33 6.53 2.88
CA GLU A 44 10.28 5.68 2.17
C GLU A 44 9.65 4.30 1.93
N ILE A 45 10.12 3.62 0.89
CA ILE A 45 9.62 2.30 0.49
C ILE A 45 10.03 1.24 1.53
N LYS A 46 9.03 0.48 2.01
CA LYS A 46 9.21 -0.67 2.90
C LYS A 46 9.42 -1.98 2.12
N ASP A 47 9.75 -3.04 2.84
CA ASP A 47 9.81 -4.39 2.27
C ASP A 47 8.48 -4.81 1.63
N PHE A 48 8.59 -5.46 0.47
CA PHE A 48 7.44 -5.92 -0.30
C PHE A 48 7.03 -7.34 0.05
N LYS A 49 5.72 -7.56 0.09
CA LYS A 49 5.13 -8.89 0.02
C LYS A 49 5.12 -9.37 -1.43
N SER A 50 5.29 -10.68 -1.62
CA SER A 50 5.36 -11.30 -2.95
C SER A 50 4.00 -11.48 -3.66
N GLY A 51 2.90 -11.05 -3.05
CA GLY A 51 1.55 -11.23 -3.60
C GLY A 51 1.38 -10.64 -5.01
N ALA A 52 1.88 -9.42 -5.24
CA ALA A 52 1.84 -8.77 -6.55
C ALA A 52 2.55 -9.59 -7.63
N ALA A 53 3.76 -10.07 -7.33
CA ALA A 53 4.54 -10.91 -8.23
C ALA A 53 3.84 -12.24 -8.53
N ARG A 54 3.28 -12.90 -7.51
CA ARG A 54 2.55 -14.17 -7.68
C ARG A 54 1.29 -14.00 -8.55
N MET A 55 0.50 -12.95 -8.31
CA MET A 55 -0.69 -12.67 -9.14
C MET A 55 -0.32 -12.43 -10.60
N ALA A 56 0.72 -11.63 -10.85
CA ALA A 56 1.19 -11.32 -12.21
C ALA A 56 1.67 -12.57 -12.96
N ILE A 57 2.42 -13.46 -12.28
CA ILE A 57 2.87 -14.75 -12.82
C ILE A 57 1.68 -15.65 -13.15
N GLU A 58 0.73 -15.77 -12.23
CA GLU A 58 -0.40 -16.67 -12.41
C GLU A 58 -1.40 -16.19 -13.47
N ALA A 59 -1.57 -14.87 -13.60
CA ALA A 59 -2.41 -14.28 -14.64
C ALA A 59 -1.68 -14.09 -15.98
N GLY A 60 -0.34 -14.19 -16.01
CA GLY A 60 0.46 -13.96 -17.21
C GLY A 60 0.45 -12.50 -17.70
N VAL A 61 0.34 -11.54 -16.79
CA VAL A 61 0.21 -10.11 -17.09
C VAL A 61 1.36 -9.28 -16.49
N PRO A 62 1.74 -8.15 -17.10
CA PRO A 62 2.82 -7.31 -16.57
C PRO A 62 2.41 -6.54 -15.31
N ILE A 63 3.40 -6.22 -14.48
CA ILE A 63 3.26 -5.29 -13.37
C ILE A 63 3.68 -3.90 -13.82
N VAL A 64 2.83 -2.89 -13.58
CA VAL A 64 3.16 -1.49 -13.85
C VAL A 64 3.48 -0.78 -12.52
N PRO A 65 4.77 -0.53 -12.21
CA PRO A 65 5.15 0.19 -11.00
C PRO A 65 4.73 1.65 -11.10
N HIS A 66 4.20 2.21 -10.02
CA HIS A 66 3.87 3.63 -9.95
C HIS A 66 4.05 4.18 -8.53
N ILE A 67 4.34 5.48 -8.44
CA ILE A 67 4.50 6.23 -7.19
C ILE A 67 3.52 7.40 -7.22
N VAL A 68 2.80 7.59 -6.11
CA VAL A 68 1.97 8.77 -5.87
C VAL A 68 2.58 9.55 -4.72
N TRP A 69 2.93 10.81 -4.97
CA TRP A 69 3.59 11.68 -4.00
C TRP A 69 2.85 13.00 -3.81
N GLY A 70 2.82 13.50 -2.58
CA GLY A 70 2.07 14.69 -2.16
C GLY A 70 0.74 14.36 -1.48
N ALA A 71 0.13 13.21 -1.77
CA ALA A 71 -1.14 12.78 -1.18
C ALA A 71 -1.07 12.68 0.35
N GLN A 72 0.09 12.30 0.89
CA GLN A 72 0.35 12.22 2.34
C GLN A 72 0.15 13.54 3.08
N ARG A 73 0.25 14.68 2.39
CA ARG A 73 0.06 16.02 2.96
C ARG A 73 -1.41 16.34 3.21
N ILE A 74 -2.30 15.66 2.50
CA ILE A 74 -3.77 15.79 2.62
C ILE A 74 -4.26 14.87 3.72
N TRP A 75 -3.83 13.61 3.68
CA TRP A 75 -4.21 12.60 4.67
C TRP A 75 -3.14 11.51 4.74
N THR A 76 -2.58 11.31 5.93
CA THR A 76 -1.69 10.20 6.26
C THR A 76 -1.98 9.68 7.67
N LYS A 77 -1.43 8.51 7.99
CA LYS A 77 -1.57 7.86 9.30
C LYS A 77 -0.97 8.75 10.40
N GLY A 78 -1.70 8.98 11.48
CA GLY A 78 -1.20 9.75 12.63
C GLY A 78 -1.31 11.27 12.53
N HIS A 79 -1.86 11.81 11.44
CA HIS A 79 -2.03 13.27 11.27
C HIS A 79 -3.50 13.66 10.98
N PRO A 80 -3.94 14.87 11.38
CA PRO A 80 -5.29 15.36 11.07
C PRO A 80 -5.53 15.46 9.55
N LYS A 81 -6.74 15.09 9.11
CA LYS A 81 -7.13 15.16 7.69
C LYS A 81 -7.35 16.61 7.26
N LYS A 82 -6.72 17.06 6.19
CA LYS A 82 -6.91 18.39 5.59
C LYS A 82 -7.70 18.28 4.28
N LEU A 83 -9.01 18.01 4.40
CA LEU A 83 -9.88 17.70 3.26
C LEU A 83 -10.43 18.95 2.52
N TYR A 84 -10.34 20.14 3.10
CA TYR A 84 -10.88 21.36 2.48
C TYR A 84 -9.82 22.11 1.66
N ARG A 85 -9.97 22.06 0.32
CA ARG A 85 -9.15 22.77 -0.68
C ARG A 85 -7.63 22.74 -0.44
N PRO A 86 -7.01 21.56 -0.24
CA PRO A 86 -5.56 21.49 -0.16
C PRO A 86 -4.98 21.92 -1.51
N LYS A 87 -4.32 23.09 -1.58
CA LYS A 87 -3.46 23.49 -2.72
C LYS A 87 -2.15 22.70 -2.70
N VAL A 88 -2.27 21.38 -2.65
CA VAL A 88 -1.17 20.44 -2.53
C VAL A 88 -0.91 19.87 -3.92
N PRO A 89 0.27 20.08 -4.52
CA PRO A 89 0.63 19.40 -5.76
C PRO A 89 0.68 17.90 -5.52
N ILE A 90 0.15 17.11 -6.45
CA ILE A 90 0.24 15.65 -6.44
C ILE A 90 1.03 15.25 -7.67
N SER A 91 2.14 14.54 -7.46
CA SER A 91 2.96 13.97 -8.52
C SER A 91 2.68 12.48 -8.63
N ILE A 92 2.52 11.99 -9.85
CA ILE A 92 2.38 10.57 -10.15
C ILE A 92 3.46 10.22 -11.15
N ALA A 93 4.33 9.27 -10.81
CA ALA A 93 5.25 8.66 -11.75
C ALA A 93 4.83 7.22 -12.02
N VAL A 94 4.92 6.83 -13.28
CA VAL A 94 4.60 5.48 -13.76
C VAL A 94 5.85 4.97 -14.45
N GLY A 95 6.36 3.82 -14.01
CA GLY A 95 7.54 3.19 -14.59
C GLY A 95 7.18 2.19 -15.67
N GLU A 96 8.23 1.68 -16.31
CA GLU A 96 8.13 0.69 -17.36
C GLU A 96 7.48 -0.62 -16.86
N PRO A 97 6.61 -1.26 -17.67
CA PRO A 97 6.01 -2.54 -17.34
C PRO A 97 7.06 -3.63 -17.12
N ILE A 98 6.92 -4.38 -16.03
CA ILE A 98 7.76 -5.53 -15.70
C ILE A 98 7.02 -6.80 -16.09
N GLN A 99 7.56 -7.56 -17.04
CA GLN A 99 6.97 -8.82 -17.46
C GLN A 99 7.15 -9.90 -16.38
N PRO A 100 6.16 -10.81 -16.19
CA PRO A 100 6.19 -11.79 -15.12
C PRO A 100 7.01 -13.05 -15.49
N THR A 101 8.22 -12.84 -16.02
CA THR A 101 9.09 -13.92 -16.54
C THR A 101 10.08 -14.44 -15.50
N LEU A 102 10.17 -13.79 -14.34
CA LEU A 102 11.08 -14.15 -13.25
C LEU A 102 10.34 -14.91 -12.13
N PRO A 103 11.05 -15.72 -11.33
CA PRO A 103 10.50 -16.28 -10.10
C PRO A 103 9.96 -15.18 -9.18
N ALA A 104 8.92 -15.48 -8.41
CA ALA A 104 8.19 -14.48 -7.62
C ALA A 104 9.09 -13.65 -6.67
N GLY A 105 10.13 -14.25 -6.08
CA GLY A 105 11.08 -13.56 -5.22
C GLY A 105 11.91 -12.52 -5.98
N GLU A 106 12.49 -12.90 -7.12
CA GLU A 106 13.28 -12.02 -7.98
C GLU A 106 12.41 -10.92 -8.61
N LEU A 107 11.20 -11.25 -9.05
CA LEU A 107 10.24 -10.29 -9.56
C LEU A 107 9.85 -9.25 -8.49
N THR A 108 9.68 -9.69 -7.23
CA THR A 108 9.41 -8.80 -6.10
C THR A 108 10.59 -7.85 -5.84
N ALA A 109 11.82 -8.37 -5.88
CA ALA A 109 13.02 -7.57 -5.69
C ALA A 109 13.24 -6.56 -6.83
N LEU A 110 12.98 -6.96 -8.08
CA LEU A 110 13.02 -6.07 -9.24
C LEU A 110 11.98 -4.96 -9.13
N LEU A 111 10.73 -5.30 -8.78
CA LEU A 111 9.66 -4.33 -8.55
C LEU A 111 10.05 -3.32 -7.46
N HIS A 112 10.57 -3.81 -6.34
CA HIS A 112 11.05 -2.98 -5.23
C HIS A 112 12.15 -2.02 -5.66
N SER A 113 13.15 -2.49 -6.41
CA SER A 113 14.23 -1.66 -6.95
C SER A 113 13.72 -0.60 -7.92
N ARG A 114 12.82 -0.95 -8.84
CA ARG A 114 12.21 0.01 -9.79
C ARG A 114 11.41 1.09 -9.09
N MET A 115 10.61 0.72 -8.10
CA MET A 115 9.83 1.68 -7.32
C MET A 115 10.72 2.60 -6.48
N GLN A 116 11.85 2.13 -5.95
CA GLN A 116 12.81 3.00 -5.24
C GLN A 116 13.38 4.07 -6.15
N HIS A 117 13.77 3.71 -7.38
CA HIS A 117 14.24 4.69 -8.37
C HIS A 117 13.16 5.71 -8.71
N LEU A 118 11.93 5.25 -8.99
CA LEU A 118 10.80 6.15 -9.26
C LEU A 118 10.50 7.09 -8.10
N LEU A 119 10.59 6.59 -6.85
CA LEU A 119 10.36 7.42 -5.68
C LEU A 119 11.42 8.51 -5.58
N ALA A 120 12.70 8.17 -5.76
CA ALA A 120 13.78 9.15 -5.74
C ALA A 120 13.58 10.24 -6.79
N GLU A 121 13.27 9.85 -8.04
CA GLU A 121 12.98 10.80 -9.14
C GLU A 121 11.82 11.73 -8.81
N VAL A 122 10.71 11.18 -8.31
CA VAL A 122 9.54 11.97 -7.92
C VAL A 122 9.88 12.93 -6.79
N GLN A 123 10.63 12.47 -5.79
CA GLN A 123 11.01 13.30 -4.66
C GLN A 123 11.93 14.45 -5.10
N ASP A 124 12.95 14.16 -5.90
CA ASP A 124 13.88 15.17 -6.41
C ASP A 124 13.14 16.25 -7.23
N ALA A 125 12.13 15.86 -8.00
CA ALA A 125 11.32 16.78 -8.81
C ALA A 125 10.24 17.55 -8.03
N TYR A 126 9.86 17.12 -6.82
CA TYR A 126 8.69 17.67 -6.11
C TYR A 126 8.96 18.95 -5.31
N GLY A 127 10.23 19.25 -5.02
CA GLY A 127 10.63 20.32 -4.09
C GLY A 127 9.97 21.69 -4.34
N PRO A 128 10.01 22.59 -3.34
CA PRO A 128 10.91 22.57 -2.19
C PRO A 128 10.41 21.72 -1.01
N TYR A 129 11.37 21.22 -0.22
CA TYR A 129 11.15 20.51 1.03
C TYR A 129 11.45 21.41 2.23
N PRO A 130 10.42 21.93 2.93
CA PRO A 130 10.64 22.76 4.10
C PRO A 130 11.19 21.90 5.26
N PRO A 131 12.26 22.34 5.95
CA PRO A 131 12.83 21.59 7.06
C PRO A 131 11.82 21.37 8.19
N GLY A 132 11.88 20.19 8.83
CA GLY A 132 11.06 19.86 9.99
C GLY A 132 9.57 19.60 9.71
N GLU A 133 9.13 19.68 8.47
CA GLU A 133 7.75 19.30 8.10
C GLU A 133 7.53 17.80 8.22
N PHE A 134 6.38 17.41 8.78
CA PHE A 134 6.06 16.01 9.10
C PHE A 134 5.95 15.11 7.87
N TRP A 135 5.64 15.69 6.71
CA TRP A 135 5.43 14.97 5.45
C TRP A 135 6.71 14.82 4.62
N VAL A 136 7.80 15.44 5.09
CA VAL A 136 9.11 15.40 4.44
C VAL A 136 9.91 14.25 5.06
N PRO A 137 10.46 13.32 4.24
CA PRO A 137 11.34 12.26 4.72
C PRO A 137 12.49 12.78 5.58
N HIS A 138 12.91 11.99 6.57
CA HIS A 138 14.06 12.32 7.42
C HIS A 138 15.33 12.59 6.60
N ARG A 139 15.59 11.78 5.54
CA ARG A 139 16.76 11.95 4.65
C ARG A 139 16.77 13.28 3.90
N LEU A 140 15.61 13.94 3.78
CA LEU A 140 15.41 15.22 3.10
C LEU A 140 15.29 16.40 4.09
N GLY A 141 15.63 16.19 5.37
CA GLY A 141 15.60 17.24 6.42
C GLY A 141 14.23 17.46 7.05
N GLY A 142 13.28 16.55 6.83
CA GLY A 142 11.95 16.59 7.44
C GLY A 142 11.88 15.97 8.83
N SER A 143 10.69 15.95 9.41
CA SER A 143 10.41 15.33 10.71
C SER A 143 9.66 13.99 10.61
N ALA A 144 9.45 13.46 9.40
CA ALA A 144 8.96 12.09 9.27
C ALA A 144 9.90 11.12 10.00
N PRO A 145 9.39 10.06 10.64
CA PRO A 145 10.22 9.02 11.25
C PRO A 145 11.17 8.41 10.23
N THR A 146 12.32 7.92 10.69
CA THR A 146 13.18 7.07 9.86
C THR A 146 12.44 5.78 9.50
N LEU A 147 12.87 5.10 8.43
CA LEU A 147 12.28 3.81 8.04
C LEU A 147 12.36 2.77 9.17
N ALA A 148 13.48 2.75 9.91
CA ALA A 148 13.66 1.88 11.07
C ALA A 148 12.64 2.18 12.18
N GLU A 149 12.45 3.46 12.52
CA GLU A 149 11.45 3.87 13.52
C GLU A 149 10.03 3.55 13.07
N ALA A 150 9.69 3.88 11.83
CA ALA A 150 8.39 3.57 11.24
C ALA A 150 8.08 2.07 11.30
N ASN A 151 9.06 1.22 10.98
CA ASN A 151 8.94 -0.24 11.07
C ASN A 151 8.67 -0.71 12.50
N ARG A 152 9.37 -0.16 13.50
CA ARG A 152 9.12 -0.49 14.92
C ARG A 152 7.71 -0.08 15.33
N MET A 153 7.29 1.14 15.03
CA MET A 153 5.96 1.64 15.39
C MET A 153 4.84 0.80 14.74
N ASP A 154 5.02 0.34 13.51
CA ASP A 154 4.06 -0.54 12.84
C ASP A 154 4.04 -1.95 13.46
N ALA A 155 5.19 -2.47 13.89
CA ALA A 155 5.27 -3.76 14.57
C ALA A 155 4.60 -3.72 15.96
N GLU A 156 4.82 -2.66 16.73
CA GLU A 156 4.19 -2.43 18.03
C GLU A 156 2.66 -2.33 17.89
N GLU A 157 2.17 -1.60 16.89
CA GLU A 157 0.73 -1.52 16.62
C GLU A 157 0.12 -2.84 16.16
N ALA A 158 0.84 -3.61 15.34
CA ALA A 158 0.41 -4.94 14.94
C ALA A 158 0.31 -5.88 16.16
N ALA A 159 1.30 -5.85 17.04
CA ALA A 159 1.31 -6.63 18.28
C ALA A 159 0.16 -6.22 19.23
N ALA A 160 -0.06 -4.93 19.43
CA ALA A 160 -1.16 -4.43 20.26
C ALA A 160 -2.53 -4.82 19.68
N LYS A 161 -2.72 -4.78 18.36
CA LYS A 161 -3.95 -5.24 17.71
C LYS A 161 -4.14 -6.75 17.84
N ALA A 162 -3.07 -7.54 17.69
CA ALA A 162 -3.12 -8.99 17.86
C ALA A 162 -3.50 -9.36 19.30
N ALA A 163 -2.92 -8.69 20.31
CA ALA A 163 -3.28 -8.89 21.71
C ALA A 163 -4.76 -8.58 21.98
N LYS A 164 -5.26 -7.43 21.50
CA LYS A 164 -6.69 -7.08 21.61
C LYS A 164 -7.62 -8.09 20.93
N ARG A 165 -7.23 -8.63 19.77
CA ARG A 165 -8.01 -9.67 19.06
C ARG A 165 -8.01 -10.99 19.83
N ALA A 166 -6.89 -11.35 20.47
CA ALA A 166 -6.83 -12.54 21.33
C ALA A 166 -7.70 -12.39 22.60
N GLU A 167 -7.75 -11.19 23.19
CA GLU A 167 -8.58 -10.86 24.34
C GLU A 167 -10.09 -10.82 24.00
N ALA A 168 -10.45 -10.40 22.79
CA ALA A 168 -11.85 -10.27 22.37
C ALA A 168 -12.55 -11.61 22.06
N GLY A 169 -11.80 -12.73 21.98
CA GLY A 169 -12.33 -14.05 21.60
C GLY A 169 -12.84 -14.12 20.15
N PRO A 170 -13.12 -15.33 19.61
CA PRO A 170 -13.71 -15.45 18.28
C PRO A 170 -15.12 -14.84 18.29
N ALA A 171 -15.39 -13.94 17.34
CA ALA A 171 -16.74 -13.42 17.15
C ALA A 171 -17.66 -14.61 16.83
N GLY A 172 -18.59 -14.91 17.75
CA GLY A 172 -19.57 -15.98 17.56
C GLY A 172 -20.42 -15.73 16.31
N PRO A 173 -20.93 -16.78 15.66
CA PRO A 173 -21.75 -16.63 14.46
C PRO A 173 -22.96 -15.75 14.77
N SER A 174 -23.15 -14.68 14.00
CA SER A 174 -24.35 -13.86 14.04
C SER A 174 -25.55 -14.72 13.65
N GLU A 175 -26.46 -14.95 14.59
CA GLU A 175 -27.71 -15.68 14.33
C GLU A 175 -28.53 -14.97 13.23
N PRO A 176 -29.09 -15.71 12.26
CA PRO A 176 -30.03 -15.15 11.32
C PRO A 176 -31.29 -14.76 12.10
N THR A 177 -31.62 -13.47 12.09
CA THR A 177 -32.89 -12.96 12.60
C THR A 177 -34.00 -13.54 11.73
N GLY A 178 -34.67 -14.56 12.25
CA GLY A 178 -35.85 -15.15 11.64
C GLY A 178 -36.96 -14.12 11.53
N ALA A 179 -37.41 -13.88 10.31
CA ALA A 179 -38.68 -13.22 10.05
C ALA A 179 -39.80 -14.26 10.17
N SER A 180 -40.61 -14.14 11.22
CA SER A 180 -41.94 -14.74 11.32
C SER A 180 -42.92 -13.67 11.81
N GLY A 181 -43.99 -13.45 11.05
CA GLY A 181 -45.05 -12.47 11.32
C GLY A 181 -45.60 -11.87 10.05
#